data_AF-M1BIR3-F1
#
_entry.id   AF-M1BIR3-F1
#
_cell.length_a   1.000
_cell.length_b   1.000
_cell.length_c   1.000
_cell.angle_alpha   90.00
_cell.angle_beta   90.00
_cell.angle_gamma   90.00
#
_symmetry.space_group_name_H-M   'P 1'
#
loop_
_entity.id
_entity.type
_entity.pdbx_description
1 polymer ?
#
loop_
_entity_poly.entity_id
_entity_poly.type
_entity_poly.pdbx_seq_one_letter_code
_entity_poly.pdbx_strand_id
1 'polypeptide(L)'
;MSSDVFKRFTNDDGKFKETLTIDVQGLLSLYEAAHLRVHGEEILEEALTFTVTHLESMGPKLGNSLKAQVSEALSQPIHTNLPRLVECYFGAVGLHFEPQQSRARIMTGKILSILNIVDDTFDAYATFDELVLFTNAIERSCDISAMESVSHNLRPIYQVLIEFLNELEDELKKEGKSDRIYYAKVEMKKWIKSYFKEAEWLNACYFPKCEEYMENAITSIAVKLIATISLICLEELIISKETLEWVTSDSSILRASSILSRLKDDIMGHHFEQQRTHIPSFFECYMKEHGVSKQEAYVEVQKIMENAWKDINTELVCPSQVPMFALEQAINPTRLTLSFQVNDFMNTKGGFKDSLLVAG
;
A
#
# COMPACT_ATOMS: atom_id res chain seq x y z
N MET A 1 -20.94 11.12 -14.14
CA MET A 1 -20.64 11.63 -15.51
C MET A 1 -21.54 10.91 -16.50
N SER A 2 -21.98 11.54 -17.60
CA SER A 2 -22.74 10.83 -18.65
C SER A 2 -21.81 9.94 -19.48
N SER A 3 -22.26 8.73 -19.82
CA SER A 3 -21.57 7.82 -20.77
C SER A 3 -21.50 8.38 -22.20
N ASP A 4 -22.23 9.45 -22.51
CA ASP A 4 -22.11 10.20 -23.77
C ASP A 4 -20.70 10.74 -24.04
N VAL A 5 -19.87 10.90 -22.99
CA VAL A 5 -18.46 11.31 -23.13
C VAL A 5 -17.65 10.38 -24.04
N PHE A 6 -18.09 9.13 -24.21
CA PHE A 6 -17.43 8.13 -25.04
C PHE A 6 -17.83 8.19 -26.53
N LYS A 7 -18.91 8.92 -26.89
CA LYS A 7 -19.38 9.03 -28.29
C LYS A 7 -18.34 9.62 -29.26
N ARG A 8 -17.41 10.43 -28.77
CA ARG A 8 -16.30 10.95 -29.58
C ARG A 8 -15.35 9.85 -30.08
N PHE A 9 -15.33 8.71 -29.40
CA PHE A 9 -14.49 7.55 -29.72
C PHE A 9 -15.23 6.50 -30.57
N THR A 10 -16.51 6.71 -30.87
CA THR A 10 -17.30 5.81 -31.73
C THR A 10 -17.39 6.34 -33.17
N ASN A 11 -17.68 5.44 -34.11
CA ASN A 11 -18.07 5.75 -35.48
C ASN A 11 -19.55 6.15 -35.55
N ASP A 12 -20.00 6.57 -36.74
CA ASP A 12 -21.41 6.94 -36.98
C ASP A 12 -22.38 5.76 -36.82
N ASP A 13 -21.89 4.52 -36.90
CA ASP A 13 -22.66 3.29 -36.64
C ASP A 13 -22.76 2.92 -35.15
N GLY A 14 -22.16 3.73 -34.27
CA GLY A 14 -22.18 3.56 -32.82
C GLY A 14 -21.10 2.62 -32.28
N LYS A 15 -20.25 2.01 -33.12
CA LYS A 15 -19.15 1.13 -32.66
C LYS A 15 -17.88 1.90 -32.33
N PHE A 16 -17.07 1.41 -31.39
CA PHE A 16 -15.76 2.01 -31.11
C PHE A 16 -14.84 1.99 -32.33
N LYS A 17 -14.07 3.08 -32.50
CA LYS A 17 -13.09 3.22 -33.59
C LYS A 17 -11.95 2.23 -33.43
N GLU A 18 -11.70 1.42 -34.45
CA GLU A 18 -10.56 0.48 -34.49
C GLU A 18 -9.20 1.15 -34.24
N THR A 19 -9.06 2.45 -34.54
CA THR A 19 -7.84 3.23 -34.26
C THR A 19 -7.47 3.27 -32.78
N LEU A 20 -8.43 3.03 -31.87
CA LEU A 20 -8.19 3.01 -30.43
C LEU A 20 -7.33 1.81 -30.00
N THR A 21 -7.27 0.75 -30.81
CA THR A 21 -6.48 -0.45 -30.53
C THR A 21 -4.96 -0.21 -30.55
N ILE A 22 -4.53 0.94 -31.07
CA ILE A 22 -3.13 1.39 -31.07
C ILE A 22 -2.69 1.82 -29.66
N ASP A 23 -3.63 2.37 -28.87
CA ASP A 23 -3.39 2.84 -27.51
C ASP A 23 -3.86 1.80 -26.49
N VAL A 24 -2.98 0.85 -26.18
CA VAL A 24 -3.25 -0.25 -25.24
C VAL A 24 -3.63 0.28 -23.85
N GLN A 25 -3.03 1.39 -23.41
CA GLN A 25 -3.32 1.98 -22.11
C GLN A 25 -4.69 2.64 -22.11
N GLY A 26 -5.03 3.40 -23.15
CA GLY A 26 -6.37 3.96 -23.33
C GLY A 26 -7.45 2.88 -23.43
N LEU A 27 -7.13 1.74 -24.06
CA LEU A 27 -8.03 0.58 -24.15
C LEU A 27 -8.24 -0.10 -22.78
N LEU A 28 -7.19 -0.22 -21.96
CA LEU A 28 -7.30 -0.67 -20.56
C LEU A 28 -8.14 0.29 -19.71
N SER A 29 -7.93 1.60 -19.82
CA SER A 29 -8.75 2.58 -19.10
C SER A 29 -10.23 2.50 -19.50
N LEU A 30 -10.51 2.28 -20.80
CA LEU A 30 -11.88 2.09 -21.27
C LEU A 30 -12.49 0.77 -20.77
N TYR A 31 -11.70 -0.30 -20.69
CA TYR A 31 -12.11 -1.60 -20.13
C TYR A 31 -12.53 -1.45 -18.66
N GLU A 32 -11.71 -0.78 -17.84
CA GLU A 32 -12.04 -0.55 -16.43
C GLU A 32 -13.26 0.35 -16.26
N ALA A 33 -13.38 1.41 -17.07
CA ALA A 33 -14.54 2.27 -17.07
C ALA A 33 -15.84 1.53 -17.48
N ALA A 34 -15.76 0.56 -18.38
CA ALA A 34 -16.93 -0.22 -18.82
C ALA A 34 -17.51 -1.14 -17.73
N HIS A 35 -16.75 -1.41 -16.66
CA HIS A 35 -17.27 -2.14 -15.50
C HIS A 35 -18.15 -1.29 -14.57
N LEU A 36 -18.16 0.04 -14.72
CA LEU A 36 -19.04 0.97 -14.00
C LEU A 36 -20.44 1.13 -14.63
N ARG A 37 -20.72 0.45 -15.75
CA ARG A 37 -21.94 0.62 -16.54
C ARG A 37 -23.21 0.34 -15.74
N VAL A 38 -24.28 1.07 -16.05
CA VAL A 38 -25.63 0.82 -15.51
C VAL A 38 -26.61 0.40 -16.61
N HIS A 39 -27.80 -0.08 -16.20
CA HIS A 39 -28.83 -0.50 -17.15
C HIS A 39 -29.22 0.63 -18.12
N GLY A 40 -29.22 0.30 -19.42
CA GLY A 40 -29.57 1.23 -20.51
C GLY A 40 -28.38 1.98 -21.11
N GLU A 41 -27.16 1.76 -20.62
CA GLU A 41 -25.93 2.34 -21.20
C GLU A 41 -25.31 1.45 -22.28
N GLU A 42 -25.98 1.35 -23.43
CA GLU A 42 -25.54 0.53 -24.58
C GLU A 42 -24.09 0.82 -25.02
N ILE A 43 -23.64 2.08 -24.90
CA ILE A 43 -22.27 2.48 -25.26
C ILE A 43 -21.21 1.83 -24.36
N LEU A 44 -21.50 1.61 -23.07
CA LEU A 44 -20.56 0.95 -22.16
C LEU A 44 -20.65 -0.57 -22.25
N GLU A 45 -21.80 -1.13 -22.64
CA GLU A 45 -21.90 -2.55 -23.01
C GLU A 45 -21.06 -2.86 -24.25
N GLU A 46 -21.11 -1.99 -25.26
CA GLU A 46 -20.27 -2.10 -26.46
C GLU A 46 -18.79 -1.84 -26.12
N ALA A 47 -18.49 -0.89 -25.24
CA ALA A 47 -17.13 -0.64 -24.77
C ALA A 47 -16.52 -1.88 -24.10
N LEU A 48 -17.27 -2.55 -23.23
CA LEU A 48 -16.80 -3.78 -22.59
C LEU A 48 -16.50 -4.86 -23.63
N THR A 49 -17.42 -5.07 -24.57
CA THR A 49 -17.27 -6.08 -25.61
C THR A 49 -16.06 -5.80 -26.51
N PHE A 50 -15.92 -4.55 -26.96
CA PHE A 50 -14.81 -4.09 -27.79
C PHE A 50 -13.47 -4.28 -27.06
N THR A 51 -13.36 -3.75 -25.84
CA THR A 51 -12.12 -3.81 -25.07
C THR A 51 -11.69 -5.22 -24.71
N VAL A 52 -12.59 -6.09 -24.22
CA VAL A 52 -12.29 -7.52 -23.94
C VAL A 52 -11.72 -8.20 -25.17
N THR A 53 -12.42 -8.09 -26.31
CA THR A 53 -12.04 -8.76 -27.56
C THR A 53 -10.63 -8.36 -28.02
N HIS A 54 -10.33 -7.06 -27.99
CA HIS A 54 -9.04 -6.57 -28.45
C HIS A 54 -7.91 -6.85 -27.45
N LEU A 55 -8.16 -6.70 -26.15
CA LEU A 55 -7.18 -6.98 -25.09
C LEU A 55 -6.78 -8.46 -25.07
N GLU A 56 -7.73 -9.39 -25.20
CA GLU A 56 -7.45 -10.84 -25.30
C GLU A 56 -6.62 -11.17 -26.55
N SER A 57 -6.95 -10.55 -27.68
CA SER A 57 -6.26 -10.78 -28.97
C SER A 57 -4.83 -10.25 -28.99
N MET A 58 -4.57 -9.11 -28.33
CA MET A 58 -3.25 -8.50 -28.30
C MET A 58 -2.35 -9.04 -27.18
N GLY A 59 -2.92 -9.53 -26.07
CA GLY A 59 -2.20 -10.02 -24.89
C GLY A 59 -0.97 -10.90 -25.20
N PRO A 60 -1.06 -11.91 -26.09
CA PRO A 60 0.08 -12.75 -26.45
C PRO A 60 1.25 -12.02 -27.14
N LYS A 61 1.00 -10.86 -27.76
CA LYS A 61 1.93 -10.10 -28.61
C LYS A 61 2.55 -8.88 -27.90
N LEU A 62 2.07 -8.54 -26.71
CA LEU A 62 2.56 -7.41 -25.92
C LEU A 62 3.89 -7.72 -25.23
N GLY A 63 4.66 -6.67 -24.94
CA GLY A 63 5.83 -6.78 -24.07
C GLY A 63 5.46 -7.25 -22.67
N ASN A 64 6.40 -7.87 -21.96
CA ASN A 64 6.14 -8.57 -20.68
C ASN A 64 5.35 -7.73 -19.65
N SER A 65 5.62 -6.42 -19.56
CA SER A 65 4.96 -5.49 -18.63
C SER A 65 3.47 -5.29 -18.96
N LEU A 66 3.16 -4.79 -20.15
CA LEU A 66 1.79 -4.59 -20.64
C LEU A 66 1.00 -5.90 -20.70
N LYS A 67 1.67 -7.02 -21.01
CA LYS A 67 1.05 -8.34 -21.00
C LYS A 67 0.57 -8.76 -19.60
N ALA A 68 1.35 -8.46 -18.56
CA ALA A 68 0.95 -8.73 -17.18
C ALA A 68 -0.27 -7.89 -16.78
N GLN A 69 -0.22 -6.58 -17.03
CA GLN A 69 -1.34 -5.66 -16.75
C GLN A 69 -2.63 -6.08 -17.46
N VAL A 70 -2.55 -6.41 -18.76
CA VAL A 70 -3.70 -6.89 -19.54
C VAL A 70 -4.23 -8.21 -19.00
N SER A 71 -3.34 -9.16 -18.67
CA SER A 71 -3.76 -10.45 -18.12
C SER A 71 -4.41 -10.34 -16.74
N GLU A 72 -3.96 -9.38 -15.93
CA GLU A 72 -4.50 -9.11 -14.61
C GLU A 72 -5.87 -8.44 -14.69
N ALA A 73 -5.98 -7.34 -15.44
CA ALA A 73 -7.24 -6.63 -15.67
C ALA A 73 -8.33 -7.56 -16.22
N LEU A 74 -8.02 -8.37 -17.25
CA LEU A 74 -8.98 -9.33 -17.82
C LEU A 74 -9.38 -10.45 -16.85
N SER A 75 -8.49 -10.82 -15.93
CA SER A 75 -8.80 -11.85 -14.94
C SER A 75 -9.64 -11.30 -13.78
N GLN A 76 -9.37 -10.07 -13.37
CA GLN A 76 -9.98 -9.42 -12.21
C GLN A 76 -10.07 -7.90 -12.46
N PRO A 77 -11.16 -7.43 -13.09
CA PRO A 77 -11.38 -6.01 -13.33
C PRO A 77 -11.40 -5.25 -12.00
N ILE A 78 -10.77 -4.06 -11.94
CA ILE A 78 -10.60 -3.26 -10.71
C ILE A 78 -11.93 -3.01 -10.03
N HIS A 79 -12.99 -2.77 -10.79
CA HIS A 79 -14.32 -2.47 -10.24
C HIS A 79 -15.03 -3.71 -9.64
N THR A 80 -14.72 -4.90 -10.13
CA THR A 80 -15.37 -6.16 -9.67
C THR A 80 -14.52 -6.93 -8.66
N ASN A 81 -13.26 -6.51 -8.51
CA ASN A 81 -12.33 -7.04 -7.54
C ASN A 81 -12.26 -6.10 -6.33
N LEU A 82 -12.05 -6.66 -5.12
CA LEU A 82 -11.44 -5.92 -4.03
C LEU A 82 -9.97 -6.35 -4.02
N PRO A 83 -9.13 -5.77 -4.92
CA PRO A 83 -7.75 -6.21 -5.02
C PRO A 83 -7.10 -6.17 -3.63
N ARG A 84 -6.44 -7.27 -3.28
CA ARG A 84 -5.69 -7.44 -2.03
C ARG A 84 -6.51 -7.64 -0.75
N LEU A 85 -7.85 -7.73 -0.76
CA LEU A 85 -8.61 -7.91 0.49
C LEU A 85 -8.30 -9.25 1.19
N VAL A 86 -8.18 -10.33 0.42
CA VAL A 86 -7.85 -11.67 0.97
C VAL A 86 -6.40 -11.69 1.46
N GLU A 87 -5.50 -11.09 0.70
CA GLU A 87 -4.08 -10.89 1.01
C GLU A 87 -3.91 -10.06 2.30
N CYS A 88 -4.65 -8.95 2.43
CA CYS A 88 -4.63 -8.07 3.61
C CYS A 88 -5.22 -8.78 4.83
N TYR A 89 -6.31 -9.55 4.66
CA TYR A 89 -6.87 -10.33 5.76
C TYR A 89 -5.94 -11.48 6.18
N PHE A 90 -5.29 -12.16 5.22
CA PHE A 90 -4.26 -13.15 5.52
C PHE A 90 -3.08 -12.51 6.26
N GLY A 91 -2.63 -11.33 5.83
CA GLY A 91 -1.63 -10.56 6.54
C GLY A 91 -2.06 -10.27 7.98
N ALA A 92 -3.31 -9.85 8.18
CA ALA A 92 -3.86 -9.63 9.51
C ALA A 92 -3.89 -10.90 10.38
N VAL A 93 -4.18 -12.07 9.80
CA VAL A 93 -4.07 -13.37 10.49
C VAL A 93 -2.64 -13.67 10.87
N GLY A 94 -1.67 -13.40 9.99
CA GLY A 94 -0.24 -13.55 10.30
C GLY A 94 0.25 -12.67 11.45
N LEU A 95 -0.36 -11.49 11.64
CA LEU A 95 -0.06 -10.60 12.75
C LEU A 95 -0.77 -10.99 14.05
N HIS A 96 -2.01 -11.50 13.95
CA HIS A 96 -2.91 -11.76 15.08
C HIS A 96 -3.62 -13.10 14.94
N PHE A 97 -2.90 -14.22 15.06
CA PHE A 97 -3.47 -15.55 14.78
C PHE A 97 -4.36 -16.11 15.91
N GLU A 98 -4.23 -15.62 17.15
CA GLU A 98 -4.94 -16.17 18.31
C GLU A 98 -6.45 -15.88 18.23
N PRO A 99 -7.35 -16.86 18.44
CA PRO A 99 -8.79 -16.68 18.23
C PRO A 99 -9.40 -15.47 18.96
N GLN A 100 -8.91 -15.17 20.17
CA GLN A 100 -9.38 -14.07 21.02
C GLN A 100 -9.03 -12.68 20.43
N GLN A 101 -8.04 -12.59 19.54
CA GLN A 101 -7.60 -11.34 18.90
C GLN A 101 -8.45 -10.95 17.67
N SER A 102 -9.73 -11.33 17.64
CA SER A 102 -10.60 -11.14 16.47
C SER A 102 -10.72 -9.67 16.04
N ARG A 103 -10.90 -8.74 16.99
CA ARG A 103 -10.94 -7.31 16.66
C ARG A 103 -9.62 -6.82 16.09
N ALA A 104 -8.50 -7.18 16.71
CA ALA A 104 -7.17 -6.79 16.24
C ALA A 104 -6.94 -7.27 14.80
N ARG A 105 -7.35 -8.51 14.46
CA ARG A 105 -7.35 -8.99 13.07
C ARG A 105 -8.21 -8.13 12.14
N ILE A 106 -9.47 -7.87 12.50
CA ILE A 106 -10.38 -7.11 11.63
C ILE A 106 -9.84 -5.70 11.39
N MET A 107 -9.41 -5.00 12.44
CA MET A 107 -8.86 -3.64 12.32
C MET A 107 -7.54 -3.62 11.55
N THR A 108 -6.69 -4.63 11.76
CA THR A 108 -5.44 -4.80 11.01
C THR A 108 -5.71 -5.04 9.52
N GLY A 109 -6.67 -5.89 9.18
CA GLY A 109 -7.03 -6.15 7.77
C GLY A 109 -7.57 -4.89 7.07
N LYS A 110 -8.38 -4.10 7.79
CA LYS A 110 -8.87 -2.80 7.30
C LYS A 110 -7.72 -1.82 7.04
N ILE A 111 -6.83 -1.60 8.02
CA ILE A 111 -5.70 -0.68 7.81
C ILE A 111 -4.78 -1.16 6.69
N LEU A 112 -4.45 -2.46 6.62
CA LEU A 112 -3.63 -3.00 5.53
C LEU A 112 -4.26 -2.72 4.15
N SER A 113 -5.58 -2.87 4.03
CA SER A 113 -6.30 -2.55 2.78
C SER A 113 -6.19 -1.05 2.45
N ILE A 114 -6.35 -0.18 3.45
CA ILE A 114 -6.23 1.27 3.30
C ILE A 114 -4.80 1.68 2.91
N LEU A 115 -3.79 1.07 3.52
CA LEU A 115 -2.38 1.33 3.18
C LEU A 115 -2.15 1.11 1.69
N ASN A 116 -2.59 -0.02 1.15
CA ASN A 116 -2.46 -0.33 -0.28
C ASN A 116 -3.23 0.65 -1.18
N ILE A 117 -4.45 1.04 -0.81
CA ILE A 117 -5.23 2.01 -1.61
C ILE A 117 -4.53 3.37 -1.67
N VAL A 118 -3.98 3.82 -0.53
CA VAL A 118 -3.27 5.10 -0.46
C VAL A 118 -1.93 5.02 -1.20
N ASP A 119 -1.19 3.93 -1.06
CA ASP A 119 0.06 3.65 -1.79
C ASP A 119 -0.15 3.81 -3.30
N ASP A 120 -1.10 3.05 -3.87
CA ASP A 120 -1.46 3.13 -5.28
C ASP A 120 -1.91 4.55 -5.69
N THR A 121 -2.62 5.24 -4.78
CA THR A 121 -3.08 6.62 -5.02
C THR A 121 -1.90 7.58 -5.17
N PHE A 122 -0.92 7.51 -4.26
CA PHE A 122 0.26 8.38 -4.27
C PHE A 122 1.19 8.08 -5.45
N ASP A 123 1.32 6.80 -5.82
CA ASP A 123 2.25 6.37 -6.86
C ASP A 123 1.72 6.54 -8.29
N ALA A 124 0.41 6.33 -8.50
CA ALA A 124 -0.12 6.12 -9.85
C ALA A 124 -1.35 6.95 -10.19
N TYR A 125 -2.24 7.25 -9.24
CA TYR A 125 -3.56 7.81 -9.56
C TYR A 125 -3.71 9.31 -9.31
N ALA A 126 -3.10 9.85 -8.25
CA ALA A 126 -3.25 11.25 -7.90
C ALA A 126 -2.23 12.15 -8.61
N THR A 127 -2.66 13.35 -8.95
CA THR A 127 -1.71 14.40 -9.37
C THR A 127 -1.02 15.02 -8.14
N PHE A 128 0.17 15.58 -8.35
CA PHE A 128 0.93 16.22 -7.27
C PHE A 128 0.11 17.31 -6.54
N ASP A 129 -0.61 18.16 -7.26
CA ASP A 129 -1.46 19.21 -6.68
C ASP A 129 -2.60 18.64 -5.81
N GLU A 130 -3.19 17.51 -6.22
CA GLU A 130 -4.20 16.82 -5.41
C GLU A 130 -3.59 16.24 -4.13
N LEU A 131 -2.36 15.69 -4.21
CA LEU A 131 -1.63 15.17 -3.06
C LEU A 131 -1.24 16.27 -2.06
N VAL A 132 -0.95 17.50 -2.51
CA VAL A 132 -0.72 18.65 -1.62
C VAL A 132 -1.96 18.91 -0.76
N LEU A 133 -3.13 18.99 -1.40
CA LEU A 133 -4.40 19.27 -0.72
C LEU A 133 -4.79 18.13 0.24
N PHE A 134 -4.64 16.89 -0.21
CA PHE A 134 -4.90 15.70 0.59
C PHE A 134 -4.01 15.65 1.85
N THR A 135 -2.70 15.85 1.69
CA THR A 135 -1.73 15.82 2.78
C THR A 135 -2.02 16.93 3.78
N ASN A 136 -2.27 18.16 3.31
CA ASN A 136 -2.60 19.29 4.17
C ASN A 136 -3.88 19.05 5.00
N ALA A 137 -4.90 18.40 4.42
CA ALA A 137 -6.13 18.05 5.13
C ALA A 137 -5.87 17.07 6.28
N ILE A 138 -5.09 16.01 6.03
CA ILE A 138 -4.66 15.04 7.06
C ILE A 138 -3.85 15.72 8.16
N GLU A 139 -2.90 16.60 7.80
CA GLU A 139 -2.08 17.29 8.79
C GLU A 139 -2.89 18.20 9.71
N ARG A 140 -3.81 18.98 9.14
CA ARG A 140 -4.55 20.03 9.85
C ARG A 140 -5.42 19.48 10.96
N SER A 141 -6.28 18.51 10.64
CA SER A 141 -7.26 18.01 11.61
C SER A 141 -7.38 16.49 11.64
N CYS A 142 -7.06 15.78 10.54
CA CYS A 142 -7.24 14.32 10.45
C CYS A 142 -8.66 13.90 10.90
N ASP A 143 -9.65 14.64 10.39
CA ASP A 143 -11.07 14.42 10.65
C ASP A 143 -11.91 14.87 9.45
N ILE A 144 -13.22 14.65 9.53
CA ILE A 144 -14.14 14.96 8.42
C ILE A 144 -14.23 16.46 8.12
N SER A 145 -13.82 17.33 9.05
CA SER A 145 -13.95 18.79 8.88
C SER A 145 -13.06 19.35 7.76
N ALA A 146 -12.01 18.63 7.37
CA ALA A 146 -11.14 19.02 6.28
C ALA A 146 -11.55 18.44 4.91
N MET A 147 -12.64 17.66 4.83
CA MET A 147 -13.10 17.03 3.59
C MET A 147 -13.26 18.01 2.42
N GLU A 148 -13.81 19.20 2.69
CA GLU A 148 -14.03 20.20 1.64
C GLU A 148 -12.73 20.77 1.05
N SER A 149 -11.61 20.68 1.78
CA SER A 149 -10.29 21.09 1.29
C SER A 149 -9.60 20.03 0.44
N VAL A 150 -10.14 18.81 0.38
CA VAL A 150 -9.61 17.70 -0.43
C VAL A 150 -10.24 17.75 -1.82
N SER A 151 -9.40 17.54 -2.85
CA SER A 151 -9.84 17.42 -4.24
C SER A 151 -10.92 16.36 -4.40
N HIS A 152 -11.94 16.64 -5.22
CA HIS A 152 -13.13 15.79 -5.38
C HIS A 152 -12.78 14.32 -5.66
N ASN A 153 -11.75 14.06 -6.47
CA ASN A 153 -11.32 12.71 -6.83
C ASN A 153 -10.75 11.92 -5.65
N LEU A 154 -10.12 12.58 -4.68
CA LEU A 154 -9.49 11.94 -3.52
C LEU A 154 -10.37 11.93 -2.27
N ARG A 155 -11.55 12.60 -2.31
CA ARG A 155 -12.52 12.60 -1.21
C ARG A 155 -12.92 11.18 -0.75
N PRO A 156 -13.19 10.21 -1.65
CA PRO A 156 -13.52 8.85 -1.22
C PRO A 156 -12.39 8.20 -0.40
N ILE A 157 -11.13 8.36 -0.83
CA ILE A 157 -9.97 7.79 -0.12
C ILE A 157 -9.79 8.46 1.24
N TYR A 158 -9.91 9.80 1.29
CA TYR A 158 -9.88 10.55 2.54
C TYR A 158 -11.01 10.11 3.48
N GLN A 159 -12.21 9.90 2.94
CA GLN A 159 -13.37 9.45 3.71
C GLN A 159 -13.11 8.08 4.36
N VAL A 160 -12.62 7.11 3.58
CA VAL A 160 -12.31 5.77 4.10
C VAL A 160 -11.29 5.82 5.24
N LEU A 161 -10.24 6.64 5.12
CA LEU A 161 -9.25 6.84 6.19
C LEU A 161 -9.88 7.39 7.47
N ILE A 162 -10.71 8.43 7.35
CA ILE A 162 -11.35 9.08 8.49
C ILE A 162 -12.41 8.17 9.13
N GLU A 163 -13.19 7.45 8.33
CA GLU A 163 -14.17 6.48 8.83
C GLU A 163 -13.51 5.35 9.60
N PHE A 164 -12.36 4.83 9.13
CA PHE A 164 -11.57 3.86 9.88
C PHE A 164 -11.10 4.41 11.23
N LEU A 165 -10.59 5.64 11.27
CA LEU A 165 -10.15 6.27 12.53
C LEU A 165 -11.33 6.52 13.48
N ASN A 166 -12.49 6.91 12.97
CA ASN A 166 -13.69 7.11 13.77
C ASN A 166 -14.22 5.79 14.34
N GLU A 167 -14.24 4.72 13.54
CA GLU A 167 -14.61 3.37 13.99
C GLU A 167 -13.68 2.91 15.11
N LEU A 168 -12.37 3.07 14.92
CA LEU A 168 -11.38 2.74 15.94
C LEU A 168 -11.58 3.55 17.23
N GLU A 169 -11.87 4.85 17.10
CA GLU A 169 -12.15 5.73 18.24
C GLU A 169 -13.41 5.30 19.00
N ASP A 170 -14.48 4.93 18.29
CA ASP A 170 -15.73 4.46 18.86
C ASP A 170 -15.55 3.13 19.62
N GLU A 171 -14.77 2.19 19.08
CA GLU A 171 -14.44 0.94 19.78
C GLU A 171 -13.62 1.21 21.06
N LEU A 172 -12.60 2.06 20.97
CA LEU A 172 -11.78 2.43 22.12
C LEU A 172 -12.59 3.16 23.21
N LYS A 173 -13.58 3.96 22.81
CA LYS A 173 -14.48 4.68 23.72
C LYS A 173 -15.36 3.74 24.52
N LYS A 174 -15.85 2.64 23.94
CA LYS A 174 -16.63 1.61 24.65
C LYS A 174 -15.84 0.99 25.81
N GLU A 175 -14.52 0.96 25.70
CA GLU A 175 -13.60 0.39 26.70
C GLU A 175 -13.02 1.42 27.67
N GLY A 176 -13.40 2.70 27.55
CA GLY A 176 -12.81 3.78 28.34
C GLY A 176 -11.34 4.08 27.98
N LYS A 177 -10.90 3.73 26.77
CA LYS A 177 -9.52 3.87 26.25
C LYS A 177 -9.42 4.91 25.13
N SER A 178 -10.32 5.88 25.12
CA SER A 178 -10.46 6.88 24.05
C SER A 178 -9.19 7.71 23.84
N ASP A 179 -8.33 7.84 24.84
CA ASP A 179 -7.04 8.52 24.76
C ASP A 179 -6.05 7.83 23.79
N ARG A 180 -6.20 6.52 23.57
CA ARG A 180 -5.28 5.75 22.73
C ARG A 180 -5.37 6.09 21.24
N ILE A 181 -6.49 6.66 20.78
CA ILE A 181 -6.66 7.08 19.38
C ILE A 181 -5.61 8.12 18.96
N TYR A 182 -5.11 8.89 19.93
CA TYR A 182 -4.06 9.89 19.71
C TYR A 182 -2.84 9.28 19.02
N TYR A 183 -2.37 8.12 19.46
CA TYR A 183 -1.18 7.47 18.90
C TYR A 183 -1.41 7.04 17.45
N ALA A 184 -2.58 6.48 17.12
CA ALA A 184 -2.93 6.12 15.75
C ALA A 184 -2.99 7.35 14.83
N LYS A 185 -3.63 8.45 15.27
CA LYS A 185 -3.70 9.69 14.49
C LYS A 185 -2.32 10.31 14.26
N VAL A 186 -1.41 10.24 15.25
CA VAL A 186 -0.03 10.73 15.11
C VAL A 186 0.74 9.92 14.07
N GLU A 187 0.72 8.59 14.16
CA GLU A 187 1.43 7.74 13.20
C GLU A 187 0.83 7.83 11.79
N MET A 188 -0.48 7.94 11.66
CA MET A 188 -1.15 8.17 10.37
C MET A 188 -0.66 9.45 9.70
N LYS A 189 -0.54 10.56 10.45
CA LYS A 189 -0.01 11.82 9.94
C LYS A 189 1.45 11.70 9.48
N LYS A 190 2.29 10.98 10.24
CA LYS A 190 3.69 10.75 9.87
C LYS A 190 3.80 9.93 8.57
N TRP A 191 2.98 8.88 8.45
CA TRP A 191 2.96 8.04 7.27
C TRP A 191 2.53 8.80 6.01
N ILE A 192 1.42 9.54 6.05
CA ILE A 192 0.99 10.36 4.90
C ILE A 192 2.04 11.42 4.52
N LYS A 193 2.69 12.06 5.51
CA LYS A 193 3.81 12.97 5.27
C LYS A 193 4.97 12.30 4.54
N SER A 194 5.31 11.05 4.92
CA SER A 194 6.41 10.32 4.29
C SER A 194 6.11 9.93 2.85
N TYR A 195 4.87 9.56 2.51
CA TYR A 195 4.50 9.36 1.11
C TYR A 195 4.47 10.66 0.32
N PHE A 196 4.00 11.75 0.93
CA PHE A 196 4.06 13.04 0.26
C PHE A 196 5.51 13.46 -0.02
N LYS A 197 6.45 13.14 0.87
CA LYS A 197 7.88 13.39 0.66
C LYS A 197 8.43 12.63 -0.56
N GLU A 198 7.99 11.39 -0.77
CA GLU A 198 8.35 10.61 -1.96
C GLU A 198 7.76 11.22 -3.23
N ALA A 199 6.50 11.68 -3.17
CA ALA A 199 5.89 12.42 -4.27
C ALA A 199 6.62 13.75 -4.58
N GLU A 200 7.15 14.46 -3.57
CA GLU A 200 8.01 15.64 -3.79
C GLU A 200 9.28 15.27 -4.56
N TRP A 201 9.95 14.17 -4.18
CA TRP A 201 11.14 13.70 -4.88
C TRP A 201 10.82 13.32 -6.33
N LEU A 202 9.72 12.60 -6.55
CA LEU A 202 9.28 12.21 -7.89
C LEU A 202 8.98 13.43 -8.77
N ASN A 203 8.20 14.39 -8.26
CA ASN A 203 7.82 15.60 -8.98
C ASN A 203 9.03 16.50 -9.31
N ALA A 204 10.05 16.52 -8.43
CA ALA A 204 11.29 17.26 -8.65
C ALA A 204 12.33 16.50 -9.50
N CYS A 205 12.04 15.26 -9.90
CA CYS A 205 13.03 14.31 -10.45
C CYS A 205 14.30 14.22 -9.57
N TYR A 206 14.11 14.35 -8.26
CA TYR A 206 15.20 14.36 -7.28
C TYR A 206 15.60 12.93 -6.93
N PHE A 207 16.90 12.78 -6.67
CA PHE A 207 17.48 11.49 -6.33
C PHE A 207 18.12 11.62 -4.95
N PRO A 208 17.47 11.10 -3.89
CA PRO A 208 17.96 11.24 -2.53
C PRO A 208 19.27 10.48 -2.32
N LYS A 209 20.02 10.92 -1.32
CA LYS A 209 21.12 10.12 -0.76
C LYS A 209 20.57 8.91 0.00
N CYS A 210 21.37 7.87 0.18
CA CYS A 210 20.96 6.66 0.90
C CYS A 210 20.43 6.93 2.31
N GLU A 211 21.09 7.81 3.06
CA GLU A 211 20.66 8.18 4.42
C GLU A 211 19.32 8.93 4.39
N GLU A 212 19.19 9.95 3.53
CA GLU A 212 17.96 10.73 3.32
C GLU A 212 16.78 9.84 2.89
N TYR A 213 17.02 8.92 1.95
CA TYR A 213 16.03 7.93 1.52
C TYR A 213 15.57 7.11 2.73
N MET A 214 16.51 6.52 3.47
CA MET A 214 16.17 5.61 4.57
C MET A 214 15.43 6.30 5.72
N GLU A 215 15.76 7.55 6.02
CA GLU A 215 15.05 8.33 7.05
C GLU A 215 13.55 8.47 6.73
N ASN A 216 13.19 8.66 5.46
CA ASN A 216 11.80 8.69 5.04
C ASN A 216 11.20 7.27 4.92
N ALA A 217 11.97 6.36 4.33
CA ALA A 217 11.51 5.05 3.91
C ALA A 217 11.11 4.11 5.06
N ILE A 218 11.75 4.27 6.24
CA ILE A 218 11.34 3.55 7.46
C ILE A 218 9.95 3.98 7.96
N THR A 219 9.47 5.16 7.56
CA THR A 219 8.13 5.65 7.89
C THR A 219 7.13 5.27 6.79
N SER A 220 7.50 5.40 5.51
CA SER A 220 6.60 5.11 4.39
C SER A 220 6.21 3.64 4.29
N ILE A 221 7.09 2.71 4.72
CA ILE A 221 6.78 1.26 4.84
C ILE A 221 5.72 0.93 5.91
N ALA A 222 5.26 1.90 6.69
CA ALA A 222 4.13 1.81 7.63
C ALA A 222 4.23 0.79 8.79
N VAL A 223 5.37 0.13 9.00
CA VAL A 223 5.56 -0.85 10.10
C VAL A 223 5.16 -0.29 11.46
N LYS A 224 5.58 0.95 11.78
CA LYS A 224 5.25 1.61 13.04
C LYS A 224 3.75 1.92 13.19
N LEU A 225 3.09 2.32 12.10
CA LEU A 225 1.65 2.56 12.08
C LEU A 225 0.87 1.25 12.32
N ILE A 226 1.25 0.18 11.62
CA ILE A 226 0.66 -1.16 11.79
C ILE A 226 0.87 -1.67 13.21
N ALA A 227 2.08 -1.55 13.75
CA ALA A 227 2.40 -1.96 15.13
C ALA A 227 1.59 -1.17 16.16
N THR A 228 1.44 0.14 15.95
CA THR A 228 0.66 1.02 16.84
C THR A 228 -0.82 0.66 16.84
N ILE A 229 -1.43 0.50 15.66
CA ILE A 229 -2.84 0.11 15.52
C ILE A 229 -3.06 -1.30 16.09
N SER A 230 -2.17 -2.23 15.79
CA SER A 230 -2.21 -3.58 16.32
C SER A 230 -2.20 -3.57 17.85
N LEU A 231 -1.27 -2.83 18.45
CA LEU A 231 -1.15 -2.71 19.89
C LEU A 231 -2.42 -2.14 20.53
N ILE A 232 -2.94 -1.00 20.07
CA ILE A 232 -4.15 -0.39 20.67
C ILE A 232 -5.40 -1.28 20.53
N CYS A 233 -5.45 -2.13 19.50
CA CYS A 233 -6.59 -3.03 19.27
C CYS A 233 -6.53 -4.32 20.11
N LEU A 234 -5.42 -4.63 20.80
CA LEU A 234 -5.32 -5.79 21.70
C LEU A 234 -6.13 -5.58 22.98
N GLU A 235 -7.36 -6.12 22.99
CA GLU A 235 -8.33 -6.01 24.09
C GLU A 235 -7.89 -6.71 25.38
N GLU A 236 -7.36 -7.92 25.21
CA GLU A 236 -7.07 -8.88 26.28
C GLU A 236 -5.89 -8.46 27.16
N LEU A 237 -5.13 -7.44 26.73
CA LEU A 237 -3.88 -7.04 27.36
C LEU A 237 -4.00 -5.66 28.02
N ILE A 238 -3.43 -5.56 29.22
CA ILE A 238 -3.23 -4.29 29.90
C ILE A 238 -2.01 -3.61 29.29
N ILE A 239 -2.27 -2.62 28.44
CA ILE A 239 -1.23 -1.85 27.77
C ILE A 239 -0.97 -0.58 28.57
N SER A 240 0.26 -0.41 29.02
CA SER A 240 0.69 0.78 29.76
C SER A 240 0.90 1.97 28.83
N LYS A 241 0.88 3.18 29.39
CA LYS A 241 1.16 4.41 28.63
C LYS A 241 2.58 4.39 28.08
N GLU A 242 3.53 3.90 28.88
CA GLU A 242 4.94 3.76 28.50
C GLU A 242 5.10 2.82 27.29
N THR A 243 4.26 1.79 27.18
CA THR A 243 4.28 0.87 26.02
C THR A 243 3.77 1.57 24.74
N LEU A 244 2.75 2.43 24.87
CA LEU A 244 2.22 3.24 23.75
C LEU A 244 3.19 4.36 23.32
N GLU A 245 3.87 4.97 24.28
CA GLU A 245 4.92 5.94 24.01
C GLU A 245 6.13 5.25 23.36
N TRP A 246 6.48 4.05 23.82
CA TRP A 246 7.54 3.24 23.23
C TRP A 246 7.26 2.89 21.76
N VAL A 247 6.06 2.43 21.40
CA VAL A 247 5.77 2.02 20.01
C VAL A 247 5.81 3.19 19.02
N THR A 248 5.57 4.41 19.49
CA THR A 248 5.63 5.63 18.66
C THR A 248 7.00 6.33 18.70
N SER A 249 7.88 5.92 19.61
CA SER A 249 9.27 6.42 19.76
C SER A 249 10.22 5.86 18.69
N ASP A 250 11.45 6.35 18.65
CA ASP A 250 12.51 5.81 17.79
C ASP A 250 13.17 4.55 18.39
N SER A 251 12.34 3.52 18.61
CA SER A 251 12.77 2.24 19.17
C SER A 251 13.65 1.47 18.17
N SER A 252 14.77 0.93 18.65
CA SER A 252 15.75 0.17 17.87
C SER A 252 15.12 -1.01 17.10
N ILE A 253 14.27 -1.81 17.75
CA ILE A 253 13.59 -2.94 17.09
C ILE A 253 12.62 -2.47 16.00
N LEU A 254 11.86 -1.39 16.22
CA LEU A 254 10.95 -0.84 15.22
C LEU A 254 11.71 -0.28 14.02
N ARG A 255 12.81 0.42 14.28
CA ARG A 255 13.70 0.94 13.23
C ARG A 255 14.31 -0.20 12.42
N ALA A 256 14.86 -1.22 13.08
CA ALA A 256 15.45 -2.38 12.41
C ALA A 256 14.41 -3.20 11.62
N SER A 257 13.22 -3.41 12.18
CA SER A 257 12.08 -4.01 11.48
C SER A 257 11.69 -3.23 10.22
N SER A 258 11.62 -1.90 10.32
CA SER A 258 11.25 -1.03 9.19
C SER A 258 12.33 -1.06 8.10
N ILE A 259 13.61 -1.05 8.46
CA ILE A 259 14.74 -1.19 7.53
C ILE A 259 14.64 -2.53 6.78
N LEU A 260 14.42 -3.62 7.50
CA LEU A 260 14.29 -4.95 6.90
C LEU A 260 13.11 -5.04 5.94
N SER A 261 11.94 -4.56 6.38
CA SER A 261 10.73 -4.55 5.56
C SER A 261 10.93 -3.71 4.29
N ARG A 262 11.46 -2.49 4.39
CA ARG A 262 11.69 -1.61 3.23
C ARG A 262 12.69 -2.21 2.25
N LEU A 263 13.84 -2.68 2.73
CA LEU A 263 14.86 -3.25 1.83
C LEU A 263 14.37 -4.53 1.17
N LYS A 264 13.62 -5.37 1.89
CA LYS A 264 12.96 -6.55 1.30
C LYS A 264 11.93 -6.13 0.24
N ASP A 265 11.13 -5.10 0.53
CA ASP A 265 10.14 -4.56 -0.41
C ASP A 265 10.82 -4.01 -1.67
N ASP A 266 11.86 -3.17 -1.54
CA ASP A 266 12.68 -2.69 -2.65
C ASP A 266 13.23 -3.85 -3.49
N ILE A 267 13.74 -4.92 -2.86
CA ILE A 267 14.25 -6.09 -3.58
C ILE A 267 13.16 -6.73 -4.45
N MET A 268 11.94 -6.84 -3.93
CA MET A 268 10.81 -7.47 -4.62
C MET A 268 10.21 -6.55 -5.70
N GLY A 269 10.08 -5.26 -5.40
CA GLY A 269 9.45 -4.25 -6.24
C GLY A 269 10.35 -3.73 -7.36
N HIS A 270 11.67 -3.77 -7.19
CA HIS A 270 12.63 -3.10 -8.08
C HIS A 270 12.46 -3.42 -9.57
N HIS A 271 12.12 -4.67 -9.95
CA HIS A 271 11.92 -4.99 -11.36
C HIS A 271 10.64 -4.37 -11.95
N PHE A 272 9.60 -4.19 -11.14
CA PHE A 272 8.31 -3.64 -11.55
C PHE A 272 8.29 -2.12 -11.46
N GLU A 273 8.86 -1.55 -10.40
CA GLU A 273 9.01 -0.11 -10.20
C GLU A 273 9.77 0.53 -11.37
N GLN A 274 10.81 -0.14 -11.88
CA GLN A 274 11.57 0.31 -13.06
C GLN A 274 10.77 0.34 -14.38
N GLN A 275 9.56 -0.24 -14.41
CA GLN A 275 8.70 -0.22 -15.61
C GLN A 275 7.72 0.95 -15.63
N ARG A 276 7.60 1.69 -14.51
CA ARG A 276 6.72 2.86 -14.38
C ARG A 276 7.54 4.08 -13.91
N THR A 277 6.95 5.27 -14.00
CA THR A 277 7.58 6.47 -13.41
C THR A 277 7.42 6.37 -11.90
N HIS A 278 8.51 6.23 -11.17
CA HIS A 278 8.53 6.00 -9.72
C HIS A 278 9.77 6.62 -9.08
N ILE A 279 9.75 6.81 -7.76
CA ILE A 279 10.94 7.21 -7.01
C ILE A 279 12.04 6.14 -7.14
N PRO A 280 13.33 6.53 -7.09
CA PRO A 280 14.41 5.55 -7.07
C PRO A 280 14.35 4.69 -5.80
N SER A 281 14.55 3.38 -5.95
CA SER A 281 14.65 2.48 -4.79
C SER A 281 15.97 2.68 -4.04
N PHE A 282 16.13 2.08 -2.85
CA PHE A 282 17.40 2.17 -2.12
C PHE A 282 18.60 1.70 -2.97
N PHE A 283 18.43 0.67 -3.82
CA PHE A 283 19.49 0.18 -4.71
C PHE A 283 19.99 1.25 -5.67
N GLU A 284 19.06 2.00 -6.24
CA GLU A 284 19.37 3.04 -7.21
C GLU A 284 20.05 4.21 -6.48
N CYS A 285 19.52 4.60 -5.31
CA CYS A 285 20.15 5.52 -4.36
C CYS A 285 21.62 5.15 -4.13
N TYR A 286 21.86 3.90 -3.74
CA TYR A 286 23.18 3.37 -3.41
C TYR A 286 24.13 3.33 -4.62
N MET A 287 23.65 2.81 -5.75
CA MET A 287 24.44 2.74 -6.98
C MET A 287 24.89 4.12 -7.46
N LYS A 288 23.99 5.11 -7.40
CA LYS A 288 24.32 6.48 -7.82
C LYS A 288 25.28 7.16 -6.86
N GLU A 289 25.06 7.02 -5.56
CA GLU A 289 25.88 7.67 -4.54
C GLU A 289 27.31 7.10 -4.50
N HIS A 290 27.46 5.79 -4.62
CA HIS A 290 28.76 5.11 -4.51
C HIS A 290 29.41 4.75 -5.85
N GLY A 291 28.70 4.91 -6.97
CA GLY A 291 29.21 4.59 -8.31
C GLY A 291 29.46 3.09 -8.52
N VAL A 292 28.70 2.24 -7.86
CA VAL A 292 28.87 0.78 -7.87
C VAL A 292 27.88 0.08 -8.81
N SER A 293 28.17 -1.16 -9.16
CA SER A 293 27.25 -2.01 -9.91
C SER A 293 26.04 -2.44 -9.07
N LYS A 294 24.97 -2.87 -9.76
CA LYS A 294 23.77 -3.45 -9.13
C LYS A 294 24.11 -4.63 -8.22
N GLN A 295 25.04 -5.49 -8.63
CA GLN A 295 25.45 -6.65 -7.83
C GLN A 295 26.16 -6.24 -6.53
N GLU A 296 27.03 -5.23 -6.59
CA GLU A 296 27.72 -4.70 -5.41
C GLU A 296 26.73 -4.05 -4.44
N ALA A 297 25.76 -3.29 -4.96
CA ALA A 297 24.66 -2.73 -4.16
C ALA A 297 23.83 -3.83 -3.47
N TYR A 298 23.51 -4.94 -4.17
CA TYR A 298 22.85 -6.10 -3.56
C TYR A 298 23.62 -6.73 -2.41
N VAL A 299 24.94 -6.89 -2.58
CA VAL A 299 25.79 -7.43 -1.52
C VAL A 299 25.78 -6.51 -0.30
N GLU A 300 25.79 -5.19 -0.49
CA GLU A 300 25.73 -4.27 0.65
C GLU A 300 24.36 -4.26 1.33
N VAL A 301 23.27 -4.23 0.56
CA VAL A 301 21.91 -4.29 1.12
C VAL A 301 21.70 -5.57 1.94
N GLN A 302 22.19 -6.72 1.47
CA GLN A 302 22.16 -7.95 2.24
C GLN A 302 22.85 -7.80 3.61
N LYS A 303 24.03 -7.13 3.68
CA LYS A 303 24.70 -6.87 4.96
C LYS A 303 23.90 -5.95 5.87
N ILE A 304 23.28 -4.90 5.32
CA ILE A 304 22.43 -3.98 6.09
C ILE A 304 21.24 -4.76 6.68
N MET A 305 20.58 -5.60 5.89
CA MET A 305 19.50 -6.47 6.34
C MET A 305 19.96 -7.45 7.42
N GLU A 306 21.12 -8.11 7.24
CA GLU A 306 21.68 -9.01 8.25
C GLU A 306 21.97 -8.29 9.58
N ASN A 307 22.47 -7.04 9.53
CA ASN A 307 22.72 -6.25 10.73
C ASN A 307 21.42 -5.83 11.42
N ALA A 308 20.42 -5.35 10.66
CA ALA A 308 19.10 -5.06 11.21
C ALA A 308 18.47 -6.30 11.87
N TRP A 309 18.66 -7.50 11.30
CA TRP A 309 18.19 -8.73 11.95
C TRP A 309 18.90 -9.03 13.27
N LYS A 310 20.20 -8.73 13.38
CA LYS A 310 20.95 -8.86 14.65
C LYS A 310 20.47 -7.85 15.69
N ASP A 311 20.13 -6.63 15.28
CA ASP A 311 19.59 -5.60 16.17
C ASP A 311 18.23 -6.04 16.74
N ILE A 312 17.35 -6.58 15.89
CA ILE A 312 16.08 -7.19 16.32
C ILE A 312 16.32 -8.31 17.34
N ASN A 313 17.24 -9.24 17.05
CA ASN A 313 17.53 -10.35 17.97
C ASN A 313 18.08 -9.87 19.32
N THR A 314 18.87 -8.79 19.32
CA THR A 314 19.40 -8.20 20.54
C THR A 314 18.26 -7.72 21.44
N GLU A 315 17.29 -6.99 20.87
CA GLU A 315 16.11 -6.49 21.61
C GLU A 315 15.17 -7.60 22.09
N LEU A 316 15.09 -8.73 21.36
CA LEU A 316 14.27 -9.87 21.77
C LEU A 316 14.90 -10.72 22.87
N VAL A 317 16.24 -10.79 22.93
CA VAL A 317 16.97 -11.66 23.88
C VAL A 317 17.37 -10.90 25.14
N CYS A 318 17.67 -9.60 25.02
CA CYS A 318 18.03 -8.77 26.17
C CYS A 318 16.80 -8.34 26.98
N PRO A 319 16.95 -8.00 28.27
CA PRO A 319 15.87 -7.42 29.05
C PRO A 319 15.32 -6.16 28.37
N SER A 320 14.09 -6.24 27.88
CA SER A 320 13.42 -5.14 27.21
C SER A 320 12.72 -4.21 28.20
N GLN A 321 12.55 -2.95 27.80
CA GLN A 321 11.77 -1.95 28.53
C GLN A 321 10.26 -2.19 28.43
N VAL A 322 9.83 -3.04 27.48
CA VAL A 322 8.43 -3.37 27.23
C VAL A 322 8.18 -4.88 27.26
N PRO A 323 6.93 -5.31 27.50
CA PRO A 323 6.58 -6.72 27.45
C PRO A 323 6.78 -7.35 26.06
N MET A 324 6.97 -8.67 26.00
CA MET A 324 7.18 -9.41 24.75
C MET A 324 6.09 -9.17 23.71
N PHE A 325 4.82 -9.10 24.11
CA PHE A 325 3.71 -8.86 23.17
C PHE A 325 3.85 -7.53 22.39
N ALA A 326 4.50 -6.53 22.98
CA ALA A 326 4.76 -5.24 22.32
C ALA A 326 5.91 -5.35 21.30
N LEU A 327 6.96 -6.12 21.64
CA LEU A 327 8.03 -6.47 20.70
C LEU A 327 7.51 -7.27 19.51
N GLU A 328 6.55 -8.18 19.76
CA GLU A 328 5.88 -8.95 18.70
C GLU A 328 5.15 -8.05 17.71
N GLN A 329 4.50 -6.97 18.18
CA GLN A 329 3.86 -6.01 17.26
C GLN A 329 4.87 -5.29 16.36
N ALA A 330 6.11 -5.10 16.83
CA ALA A 330 7.16 -4.46 16.06
C ALA A 330 7.80 -5.40 15.01
N ILE A 331 7.87 -6.71 15.27
CA ILE A 331 8.56 -7.67 14.39
C ILE A 331 7.61 -8.47 13.48
N ASN A 332 6.37 -8.73 13.90
CA ASN A 332 5.44 -9.55 13.13
C ASN A 332 5.14 -8.98 11.73
N PRO A 333 4.97 -7.66 11.52
CA PRO A 333 4.88 -7.09 10.19
C PRO A 333 6.09 -7.47 9.32
N THR A 334 7.30 -7.38 9.86
CA THR A 334 8.54 -7.74 9.16
C THR A 334 8.66 -9.23 8.89
N ARG A 335 8.26 -10.10 9.83
CA ARG A 335 8.22 -11.56 9.60
C ARG A 335 7.28 -11.90 8.46
N LEU A 336 6.11 -11.25 8.41
CA LEU A 336 5.16 -11.38 7.30
C LEU A 336 5.81 -10.90 5.98
N THR A 337 6.40 -9.71 5.95
CA THR A 337 7.10 -9.19 4.75
C THR A 337 8.19 -10.15 4.26
N LEU A 338 8.99 -10.72 5.18
CA LEU A 338 10.07 -11.64 4.85
C LEU A 338 9.56 -13.00 4.35
N SER A 339 8.35 -13.41 4.77
CA SER A 339 7.71 -14.66 4.31
C SER A 339 7.30 -14.62 2.84
N PHE A 340 7.07 -13.43 2.29
CA PHE A 340 6.70 -13.27 0.88
C PHE A 340 7.88 -13.53 -0.06
N GLN A 341 7.59 -14.26 -1.13
CA GLN A 341 8.43 -14.42 -2.30
C GLN A 341 8.05 -13.39 -3.38
N VAL A 342 8.95 -13.21 -4.36
CA VAL A 342 8.69 -12.33 -5.51
C VAL A 342 7.40 -12.78 -6.20
N ASN A 343 6.45 -11.84 -6.37
CA ASN A 343 5.10 -12.01 -6.92
C ASN A 343 3.99 -12.49 -5.95
N ASP A 344 4.28 -12.78 -4.68
CA ASP A 344 3.22 -13.27 -3.76
C ASP A 344 2.14 -12.22 -3.45
N PHE A 345 2.49 -10.93 -3.51
CA PHE A 345 1.55 -9.82 -3.28
C PHE A 345 0.97 -9.22 -4.57
N MET A 346 1.52 -9.62 -5.73
CA MET A 346 1.28 -8.99 -7.04
C MET A 346 0.64 -9.93 -8.05
N ASN A 347 0.55 -11.23 -7.76
CA ASN A 347 -0.03 -12.20 -8.67
C ASN A 347 -0.78 -13.30 -7.90
N THR A 348 -2.08 -13.38 -8.12
CA THR A 348 -2.97 -14.44 -7.58
C THR A 348 -2.60 -15.85 -8.07
N LYS A 349 -1.58 -16.00 -8.93
CA LYS A 349 -0.99 -17.26 -9.42
C LYS A 349 0.33 -17.64 -8.74
N GLY A 350 0.82 -16.86 -7.76
CA GLY A 350 2.00 -17.19 -6.94
C GLY A 350 1.72 -18.28 -5.89
N GLY A 351 2.78 -18.76 -5.23
CA GLY A 351 2.69 -19.79 -4.16
C GLY A 351 1.87 -19.34 -2.94
N PHE A 352 1.60 -18.04 -2.85
CA PHE A 352 0.65 -17.46 -1.90
C PHE A 352 -0.76 -18.09 -1.96
N LYS A 353 -1.24 -18.44 -3.17
CA LYS A 353 -2.55 -19.11 -3.33
C LYS A 353 -2.62 -20.46 -2.61
N ASP A 354 -1.53 -21.23 -2.64
CA ASP A 354 -1.47 -22.53 -1.97
C ASP A 354 -1.44 -22.36 -0.45
N SER A 355 -0.81 -21.30 0.06
CA SER A 355 -0.82 -20.96 1.49
C SER A 355 -2.20 -20.49 1.97
N LEU A 356 -2.96 -19.77 1.13
CA LEU A 356 -4.34 -19.38 1.41
C LEU A 356 -5.30 -20.58 1.49
N LEU A 357 -5.06 -21.63 0.68
CA LEU A 357 -5.92 -22.82 0.61
C LEU A 357 -5.69 -23.81 1.76
N VAL A 358 -4.52 -23.78 2.40
CA VAL A 358 -4.18 -24.67 3.54
C VAL A 358 -4.64 -24.07 4.88
N ALA A 359 -4.89 -22.76 4.94
CA ALA A 359 -5.33 -22.05 6.14
C ALA A 359 -6.87 -21.95 6.31
N GLY A 360 -7.64 -22.56 5.40
CA GLY A 360 -9.12 -22.55 5.39
C GLY A 360 -9.78 -23.74 6.07
#